data_AF-A0A9W8NYA4-F1
#
_entry.id   AF-A0A9W8NYA4-F1
#
_cell.length_a   1.000
_cell.length_b   1.000
_cell.length_c   1.000
_cell.angle_alpha   90.00
_cell.angle_beta   90.00
_cell.angle_gamma   90.00
#
_symmetry.space_group_name_H-M   'P 1'
#
loop_
_entity.id
_entity.type
_entity.pdbx_description
1 polymer ?
#
loop_
_entity_poly.entity_id
_entity_poly.type
_entity_poly.pdbx_seq_one_letter_code
_entity_poly.pdbx_strand_id
1 'polypeptide(L)'
;GLCLHWGLYLTFAVDSSFLGSRDLANAVVDLEFDRKWTEYLPSPSNDRYATALHNNKHAVYRTVSEALLSRLLVFKMYLEACSQEGFRHDHRQRWLESQIFTDTLADLFDPFAKIKLEINGAFVSDSIIDDAISRTLEDIQDIWEMPAGHFFYIVLDEANVASRKHDEAFADEYGHYPILKEILRSFQRRMGHLPIKFVVAGTMIPQEHFQSAAGEWDNFHWCSDTGCFDDLQEHRKYISQFLPSHFEKSDIGQALLHRMWQWLRGRYRYTASFLTVLLDNNFESPHTLLGGYIESLSEYMPHDHSEYDSHEKYCENSWYTSLGSKGLSRQSISTVAMHRSIISYLTVSKGCHDFMAKEITLVNEDYGLFLDTACSRIGLDEPVTITFGATWFKKNSASALVKLATIFARDYHTEIRPSHFALSLALSLALCFSEPFEISNAFTVS
;
A
#
# COMPACT_ATOMS: atom_id res chain seq x y z
N GLY A 1 14.16 5.34 2.45
CA GLY A 1 14.56 6.05 1.22
C GLY A 1 14.78 7.54 1.47
N LEU A 2 13.71 8.33 1.54
CA LEU A 2 13.78 9.79 1.64
C LEU A 2 14.39 10.33 2.95
N CYS A 3 14.49 9.54 4.03
CA CYS A 3 15.30 9.93 5.19
C CYS A 3 16.81 9.99 4.89
N LEU A 4 17.28 9.30 3.84
CA LEU A 4 18.68 9.26 3.42
C LEU A 4 18.96 10.18 2.24
N HIS A 5 17.95 10.49 1.42
CA HIS A 5 18.10 11.23 0.17
C HIS A 5 17.06 12.35 0.07
N TRP A 6 17.45 13.49 -0.51
CA TRP A 6 16.50 14.55 -0.81
C TRP A 6 15.55 14.14 -1.93
N GLY A 7 14.31 14.60 -1.82
CA GLY A 7 13.28 14.29 -2.78
C GLY A 7 11.91 14.77 -2.37
N LEU A 8 10.94 14.56 -3.25
CA LEU A 8 9.53 14.88 -3.03
C LEU A 8 8.75 13.60 -2.79
N TYR A 9 7.87 13.64 -1.80
CA TYR A 9 6.84 12.63 -1.56
C TYR A 9 5.49 13.18 -1.99
N LEU A 10 4.89 12.55 -3.01
CA LEU A 10 3.57 12.86 -3.50
C LEU A 10 2.70 11.59 -3.43
N THR A 11 1.42 11.75 -3.12
CA THR A 11 0.47 10.64 -3.10
C THR A 11 -0.74 10.94 -3.99
N PHE A 12 -1.26 9.90 -4.65
CA PHE A 12 -2.50 9.99 -5.43
C PHE A 12 -3.76 9.77 -4.59
N ALA A 13 -3.61 9.31 -3.34
CA ALA A 13 -4.71 9.18 -2.40
C ALA A 13 -4.24 9.43 -0.97
N VAL A 14 -5.06 10.18 -0.24
CA VAL A 14 -4.91 10.34 1.20
C VAL A 14 -5.97 9.45 1.83
N ASP A 15 -5.52 8.44 2.58
CA ASP A 15 -6.38 7.46 3.24
C ASP A 15 -7.01 8.04 4.53
N SER A 16 -7.64 7.18 5.33
CA SER A 16 -8.22 7.57 6.63
C SER A 16 -7.18 8.03 7.66
N SER A 17 -5.89 7.79 7.41
CA SER A 17 -4.79 8.24 8.26
C SER A 17 -4.43 9.69 7.98
N PHE A 18 -5.03 10.31 6.94
CA PHE A 18 -4.79 11.70 6.54
C PHE A 18 -3.30 12.02 6.24
N LEU A 19 -2.56 11.00 5.81
CA LEU A 19 -1.13 11.13 5.51
C LEU A 19 -0.88 11.60 4.08
N GLY A 20 -0.05 12.63 3.95
CA GLY A 20 0.35 13.25 2.70
C GLY A 20 -0.51 14.45 2.32
N SER A 21 0.10 15.34 1.52
CA SER A 21 -0.63 16.43 0.88
C SER A 21 -1.55 15.95 -0.23
N ARG A 22 -2.66 16.67 -0.42
CA ARG A 22 -3.68 16.42 -1.45
C ARG A 22 -3.38 17.12 -2.77
N ASP A 23 -2.26 17.82 -2.91
CA ASP A 23 -1.96 18.62 -4.10
C ASP A 23 -2.03 17.83 -5.41
N LEU A 24 -1.38 16.66 -5.48
CA LEU A 24 -1.37 15.79 -6.66
C LEU A 24 -2.71 15.05 -6.85
N ALA A 25 -3.33 14.57 -5.76
CA ALA A 25 -4.66 13.97 -5.82
C ALA A 25 -5.72 14.95 -6.35
N ASN A 26 -5.68 16.20 -5.86
CA ASN A 26 -6.51 17.29 -6.34
C ASN A 26 -6.18 17.64 -7.79
N ALA A 27 -4.90 17.57 -8.19
CA ALA A 27 -4.50 17.81 -9.58
C ALA A 27 -5.22 16.87 -10.56
N VAL A 28 -5.37 15.59 -10.19
CA VAL A 28 -6.13 14.62 -10.98
C VAL A 28 -7.63 14.96 -11.00
N VAL A 29 -8.21 15.37 -9.86
CA VAL A 29 -9.63 15.73 -9.76
C VAL A 29 -9.95 17.02 -10.53
N ASP A 30 -9.04 18.00 -10.51
CA ASP A 30 -9.24 19.31 -11.15
C ASP A 30 -9.41 19.20 -12.67
N LEU A 31 -8.89 18.13 -13.29
CA LEU A 31 -9.04 17.88 -14.73
C LEU A 31 -10.50 17.74 -15.15
N GLU A 32 -11.34 17.14 -14.29
CA GLU A 32 -12.77 16.95 -14.57
C GLU A 32 -13.53 18.28 -14.66
N PHE A 33 -12.94 19.36 -14.15
CA PHE A 33 -13.51 20.72 -14.22
C PHE A 33 -12.95 21.56 -15.37
N ASP A 34 -11.92 21.10 -16.09
CA ASP A 34 -11.42 21.79 -17.28
C ASP A 34 -12.43 21.65 -18.43
N ARG A 35 -12.88 22.78 -18.98
CA ARG A 35 -13.87 22.81 -20.07
C ARG A 35 -13.39 22.14 -21.36
N LYS A 36 -12.08 21.96 -21.53
CA LYS A 36 -11.46 21.29 -22.68
C LYS A 36 -11.18 19.81 -22.42
N TRP A 37 -11.39 19.34 -21.20
CA TRP A 37 -11.21 17.93 -20.82
C TRP A 37 -12.20 17.04 -21.57
N THR A 38 -11.70 15.91 -22.04
CA THR A 38 -12.49 14.89 -22.73
C THR A 38 -12.22 13.53 -22.06
N GLU A 39 -13.13 13.08 -21.20
CA GLU A 39 -12.98 11.82 -20.47
C GLU A 39 -12.88 10.60 -21.39
N TYR A 40 -13.66 10.60 -22.48
CA TYR A 40 -13.70 9.53 -23.48
C TYR A 40 -13.24 10.07 -24.82
N LEU A 41 -12.05 9.68 -25.27
CA LEU A 41 -11.56 10.12 -26.57
C LEU A 41 -12.51 9.64 -27.70
N PRO A 42 -12.79 10.49 -28.70
CA PRO A 42 -13.54 10.03 -29.86
C PRO A 42 -12.72 9.00 -30.66
N SER A 43 -13.36 8.29 -31.60
CA SER A 43 -12.65 7.39 -32.52
C SER A 43 -11.45 8.10 -33.19
N PRO A 44 -10.31 7.42 -33.41
CA PRO A 44 -9.16 7.99 -34.14
C PRO A 44 -9.48 8.55 -35.53
N SER A 45 -10.57 8.08 -36.15
CA SER A 45 -11.08 8.58 -37.43
C SER A 45 -11.85 9.91 -37.33
N ASN A 46 -12.10 10.43 -36.13
CA ASN A 46 -12.83 11.67 -35.90
C ASN A 46 -11.89 12.87 -35.93
N ASP A 47 -12.24 13.93 -36.66
CA ASP A 47 -11.45 15.16 -36.79
C ASP A 47 -11.12 15.84 -35.44
N ARG A 48 -11.91 15.57 -34.39
CA ARG A 48 -11.69 16.11 -33.03
C ARG A 48 -10.69 15.32 -32.20
N TYR A 49 -10.31 14.10 -32.62
CA TYR A 49 -9.45 13.20 -31.84
C TYR A 49 -8.11 13.83 -31.47
N ALA A 50 -7.38 14.35 -32.45
CA ALA A 50 -6.06 14.94 -32.23
C ALA A 50 -6.13 16.14 -31.26
N THR A 51 -7.15 16.98 -31.43
CA THR A 51 -7.38 18.14 -30.55
C THR A 51 -7.76 17.73 -29.13
N ALA A 52 -8.65 16.74 -28.96
CA ALA A 52 -9.05 16.22 -27.66
C ALA A 52 -7.87 15.59 -26.91
N LEU A 53 -7.10 14.74 -27.59
CA LEU A 53 -5.90 14.12 -27.03
C LEU A 53 -4.86 15.18 -26.64
N HIS A 54 -4.64 16.19 -27.49
CA HIS A 54 -3.73 17.28 -27.19
C HIS A 54 -4.19 18.08 -25.96
N ASN A 55 -5.47 18.44 -25.89
CA ASN A 55 -6.04 19.17 -24.76
C ASN A 55 -5.91 18.39 -23.45
N ASN A 56 -6.20 17.08 -23.45
CA ASN A 56 -6.07 16.24 -22.28
C ASN A 56 -4.61 16.17 -21.79
N LYS A 57 -3.66 15.95 -22.71
CA LYS A 57 -2.22 15.95 -22.38
C LYS A 57 -1.76 17.29 -21.83
N HIS A 58 -2.23 18.38 -22.41
CA HIS A 58 -1.95 19.73 -21.94
C HIS A 58 -2.52 19.98 -20.53
N ALA A 59 -3.76 19.57 -20.28
CA ALA A 59 -4.41 19.73 -18.98
C ALA A 59 -3.64 18.99 -17.87
N VAL A 60 -3.24 17.74 -18.12
CA VAL A 60 -2.39 16.96 -17.18
C VAL A 60 -1.05 17.67 -16.96
N TYR A 61 -0.37 18.06 -18.04
CA TYR A 61 0.91 18.74 -17.96
C TYR A 61 0.82 20.01 -17.10
N ARG A 62 -0.22 20.80 -17.30
CA ARG A 62 -0.48 22.03 -16.55
C ARG A 62 -0.66 21.74 -15.06
N THR A 63 -1.64 20.91 -14.70
CA THR A 63 -2.00 20.68 -13.28
C THR A 63 -0.87 19.99 -12.50
N VAL A 64 -0.12 19.09 -13.15
CA VAL A 64 1.07 18.46 -12.56
C VAL A 64 2.20 19.48 -12.38
N SER A 65 2.37 20.40 -13.34
CA SER A 65 3.38 21.48 -13.21
C SER A 65 3.06 22.43 -12.06
N GLU A 66 1.79 22.74 -11.83
CA GLU A 66 1.35 23.57 -10.69
C GLU A 66 1.65 22.88 -9.35
N ALA A 67 1.34 21.58 -9.23
CA ALA A 67 1.67 20.79 -8.04
C ALA A 67 3.18 20.67 -7.83
N LEU A 68 3.95 20.41 -8.89
CA LEU A 68 5.40 20.34 -8.84
C LEU A 68 6.01 21.68 -8.40
N LEU A 69 5.60 22.79 -9.01
CA LEU A 69 6.13 24.12 -8.66
C LEU A 69 5.85 24.43 -7.19
N SER A 70 4.63 24.13 -6.71
CA SER A 70 4.29 24.30 -5.30
C SER A 70 5.27 23.56 -4.37
N ARG A 71 5.55 22.28 -4.66
CA ARG A 71 6.49 21.46 -3.89
C ARG A 71 7.91 22.01 -3.93
N LEU A 72 8.37 22.43 -5.10
CA LEU A 72 9.72 22.97 -5.29
C LEU A 72 9.91 24.30 -4.56
N LEU A 73 8.91 25.18 -4.54
CA LEU A 73 9.00 26.46 -3.82
C LEU A 73 9.15 26.24 -2.30
N VAL A 74 8.32 25.37 -1.71
CA VAL A 74 8.42 25.04 -0.28
C VAL A 74 9.73 24.32 0.01
N PHE A 75 10.16 23.40 -0.86
CA PHE A 75 11.43 22.69 -0.70
C PHE A 75 12.64 23.63 -0.76
N LYS A 76 12.64 24.59 -1.69
CA LYS A 76 13.67 25.63 -1.78
C LYS A 76 13.75 26.41 -0.47
N MET A 77 12.62 26.92 0.04
CA MET A 77 12.58 27.63 1.31
C MET A 77 13.10 26.77 2.48
N TYR A 78 12.77 25.48 2.49
CA TYR A 78 13.26 24.54 3.49
C TYR A 78 14.79 24.38 3.43
N LEU A 79 15.36 24.26 2.22
CA LEU A 79 16.80 24.17 2.02
C LEU A 79 17.53 25.46 2.41
N GLU A 80 16.97 26.63 2.10
CA GLU A 80 17.51 27.93 2.52
C GLU A 80 17.56 28.08 4.03
N ALA A 81 16.56 27.55 4.75
CA ALA A 81 16.58 27.53 6.21
C ALA A 81 17.64 26.55 6.74
N CYS A 82 17.75 25.36 6.15
CA CYS A 82 18.73 24.35 6.55
C CYS A 82 20.18 24.77 6.29
N SER A 83 20.45 25.51 5.21
CA SER A 83 21.81 25.90 4.82
C SER A 83 22.45 26.86 5.83
N GLN A 84 21.65 27.60 6.60
CA GLN A 84 22.14 28.50 7.65
C GLN A 84 22.83 27.74 8.81
N GLU A 85 22.42 26.50 9.07
CA GLU A 85 22.98 25.64 10.12
C GLU A 85 23.88 24.52 9.57
N GLY A 86 23.96 24.40 8.25
CA GLY A 86 24.58 23.28 7.55
C GLY A 86 23.65 22.06 7.44
N PHE A 87 23.76 21.31 6.33
CA PHE A 87 22.90 20.16 6.09
C PHE A 87 23.20 19.00 7.04
N ARG A 88 22.18 18.57 7.79
CA ARG A 88 22.23 17.42 8.68
C ARG A 88 21.34 16.29 8.18
N HIS A 89 21.60 15.08 8.68
CA HIS A 89 20.80 13.90 8.34
C HIS A 89 19.33 14.06 8.77
N ASP A 90 19.08 14.61 9.96
CA ASP A 90 17.73 14.80 10.49
C ASP A 90 16.91 15.83 9.70
N HIS A 91 17.54 16.71 8.92
CA HIS A 91 16.80 17.62 8.02
C HIS A 91 16.05 16.85 6.92
N ARG A 92 16.59 15.73 6.42
CA ARG A 92 15.90 14.91 5.41
C ARG A 92 14.69 14.21 6.00
N GLN A 93 14.83 13.70 7.22
CA GLN A 93 13.72 13.10 7.96
C GLN A 93 12.62 14.13 8.23
N ARG A 94 12.97 15.30 8.75
CA ARG A 94 11.99 16.39 9.01
C ARG A 94 11.32 16.87 7.72
N TRP A 95 12.06 16.94 6.62
CA TRP A 95 11.48 17.24 5.32
C TRP A 95 10.46 16.18 4.88
N LEU A 96 10.76 14.90 5.02
CA LEU A 96 9.78 13.83 4.76
C LEU A 96 8.55 13.95 5.67
N GLU A 97 8.76 14.12 6.97
CA GLU A 97 7.69 14.30 7.96
C GLU A 97 6.79 15.49 7.60
N SER A 98 7.36 16.60 7.13
CA SER A 98 6.62 17.79 6.71
C SER A 98 5.74 17.58 5.46
N GLN A 99 6.10 16.63 4.61
CA GLN A 99 5.32 16.26 3.42
C GLN A 99 4.23 15.23 3.71
N ILE A 100 4.42 14.42 4.76
CA ILE A 100 3.47 13.41 5.26
C ILE A 100 2.46 14.05 6.22
N PHE A 101 2.92 14.87 7.16
CA PHE A 101 2.13 15.57 8.15
C PHE A 101 2.12 17.06 7.78
N THR A 102 1.36 17.43 6.76
CA THR A 102 1.32 18.80 6.24
C THR A 102 0.96 19.84 7.29
N ASP A 103 0.18 19.43 8.30
CA ASP A 103 -0.26 20.28 9.40
C ASP A 103 0.92 20.75 10.27
N THR A 104 2.06 20.04 10.24
CA THR A 104 3.30 20.47 10.92
C THR A 104 3.94 21.71 10.28
N LEU A 105 3.63 21.99 9.01
CA LEU A 105 4.08 23.19 8.32
C LEU A 105 3.11 24.36 8.49
N ALA A 106 1.82 24.09 8.61
CA ALA A 106 0.78 25.09 8.79
C ALA A 106 -0.45 24.50 9.48
N ASP A 107 -0.79 25.05 10.66
CA ASP A 107 -1.82 24.54 11.58
C ASP A 107 -3.25 24.39 10.99
N LEU A 108 -3.54 24.99 9.83
CA LEU A 108 -4.90 25.14 9.32
C LEU A 108 -5.10 24.70 7.86
N PHE A 109 -4.04 24.42 7.11
CA PHE A 109 -4.16 24.04 5.71
C PHE A 109 -2.92 23.32 5.19
N ASP A 110 -3.13 22.47 4.18
CA ASP A 110 -2.06 21.88 3.37
C ASP A 110 -1.38 23.00 2.53
N PRO A 111 -0.11 23.35 2.84
CA PRO A 111 0.56 24.47 2.18
C PRO A 111 0.80 24.20 0.69
N PHE A 112 1.01 22.93 0.31
CA PHE A 112 1.26 22.56 -1.07
C PHE A 112 -0.03 22.71 -1.89
N ALA A 113 -1.13 22.16 -1.40
CA ALA A 113 -2.42 22.29 -2.05
C ALA A 113 -2.86 23.76 -2.18
N LYS A 114 -2.61 24.59 -1.15
CA LYS A 114 -2.92 26.02 -1.18
C LYS A 114 -2.07 26.77 -2.21
N ILE A 115 -0.75 26.59 -2.21
CA ILE A 115 0.12 27.27 -3.19
C ILE A 115 -0.25 26.86 -4.62
N LYS A 116 -0.52 25.57 -4.87
CA LYS A 116 -1.01 25.10 -6.16
C LYS A 116 -2.30 25.83 -6.57
N LEU A 117 -3.27 25.95 -5.66
CA LEU A 117 -4.52 26.65 -5.92
C LEU A 117 -4.29 28.13 -6.30
N GLU A 118 -3.38 28.82 -5.60
CA GLU A 118 -3.02 30.21 -5.91
C GLU A 118 -2.32 30.33 -7.28
N ILE A 119 -1.43 29.39 -7.63
CA ILE A 119 -0.79 29.35 -8.97
C ILE A 119 -1.86 29.19 -10.06
N ASN A 120 -2.81 28.27 -9.85
CA ASN A 120 -3.91 28.05 -10.77
C ASN A 120 -4.80 29.30 -10.94
N GLY A 121 -5.17 29.93 -9.81
CA GLY A 121 -5.99 31.14 -9.77
C GLY A 121 -5.32 32.41 -10.32
N ALA A 122 -3.99 32.42 -10.48
CA ALA A 122 -3.26 33.53 -11.07
C ALA A 122 -3.42 33.64 -12.61
N PHE A 123 -3.98 32.62 -13.27
CA PHE A 123 -4.19 32.57 -14.72
C PHE A 123 -2.92 32.87 -15.57
N VAL A 124 -1.74 32.50 -15.06
CA VAL A 124 -0.47 32.67 -15.76
C VAL A 124 -0.31 31.67 -16.91
N SER A 125 0.43 32.01 -17.96
CA SER A 125 0.73 31.10 -19.07
C SER A 125 1.64 29.96 -18.63
N ASP A 126 1.62 28.85 -19.36
CA ASP A 126 2.46 27.68 -19.09
C ASP A 126 3.93 28.09 -19.05
N SER A 127 4.41 28.85 -20.03
CA SER A 127 5.79 29.35 -20.08
C SER A 127 6.27 30.01 -18.78
N ILE A 128 5.40 30.72 -18.05
CA ILE A 128 5.76 31.36 -16.78
C ILE A 128 5.97 30.30 -15.69
N ILE A 129 5.13 29.26 -15.66
CA ILE A 129 5.30 28.12 -14.76
C ILE A 129 6.56 27.33 -15.12
N ASP A 130 6.80 27.09 -16.42
CA ASP A 130 8.00 26.44 -16.95
C ASP A 130 9.27 27.15 -16.47
N ASP A 131 9.33 28.47 -16.64
CA ASP A 131 10.45 29.30 -16.22
C ASP A 131 10.60 29.35 -14.70
N ALA A 132 9.49 29.31 -13.95
CA ALA A 132 9.51 29.29 -12.50
C ALA A 132 10.03 27.95 -11.96
N ILE A 133 9.61 26.82 -12.53
CA ILE A 133 10.13 25.50 -12.19
C ILE A 133 11.63 25.44 -12.48
N SER A 134 12.05 25.86 -13.67
CA SER A 134 13.46 25.79 -14.09
C SER A 134 14.36 26.61 -13.16
N ARG A 135 13.99 27.88 -12.89
CA ARG A 135 14.74 28.74 -11.95
C ARG A 135 14.75 28.19 -10.53
N THR A 136 13.63 27.65 -10.05
CA THR A 136 13.57 27.08 -8.70
C THR A 136 14.45 25.85 -8.57
N LEU A 137 14.54 25.02 -9.63
CA LEU A 137 15.44 23.87 -9.66
C LEU A 137 16.91 24.29 -9.68
N GLU A 138 17.28 25.30 -10.48
CA GLU A 138 18.63 25.89 -10.47
C GLU A 138 18.99 26.39 -9.07
N ASP A 139 18.11 27.17 -8.44
CA ASP A 139 18.32 27.64 -7.07
C ASP A 139 18.49 26.49 -6.06
N ILE A 140 17.66 25.44 -6.17
CA ILE A 140 17.77 24.23 -5.32
C ILE A 140 19.14 23.56 -5.50
N GLN A 141 19.62 23.44 -6.74
CA GLN A 141 20.92 22.82 -7.03
C GLN A 141 22.06 23.64 -6.44
N ASP A 142 21.98 24.97 -6.53
CA ASP A 142 22.97 25.90 -5.97
C ASP A 142 22.98 25.86 -4.44
N ILE A 143 21.81 25.85 -3.79
CA ILE A 143 21.70 25.80 -2.32
C ILE A 143 22.17 24.44 -1.78
N TRP A 144 21.80 23.35 -2.45
CA TRP A 144 22.16 22.00 -2.01
C TRP A 144 23.63 21.67 -2.29
N GLU A 145 24.28 22.35 -3.24
CA GLU A 145 25.59 21.95 -3.78
C GLU A 145 25.58 20.47 -4.17
N MET A 146 24.55 20.04 -4.93
CA MET A 146 24.25 18.64 -5.18
C MET A 146 25.51 17.85 -5.61
N PRO A 147 26.02 16.92 -4.78
CA PRO A 147 27.27 16.27 -5.10
C PRO A 147 27.13 15.36 -6.32
N ALA A 148 28.17 15.29 -7.14
CA ALA A 148 28.17 14.42 -8.32
C ALA A 148 27.77 12.98 -7.96
N GLY A 149 26.89 12.38 -8.77
CA GLY A 149 26.37 11.03 -8.56
C GLY A 149 25.22 10.92 -7.55
N HIS A 150 24.78 12.04 -6.95
CA HIS A 150 23.55 12.05 -6.15
C HIS A 150 22.33 12.27 -7.05
N PHE A 151 21.21 11.71 -6.61
CA PHE A 151 19.93 11.82 -7.30
C PHE A 151 18.93 12.56 -6.43
N PHE A 152 18.07 13.34 -7.09
CA PHE A 152 16.86 13.86 -6.47
C PHE A 152 15.72 12.86 -6.68
N TYR A 153 15.02 12.49 -5.60
CA TYR A 153 14.00 11.44 -5.66
C TYR A 153 12.61 12.03 -5.85
N ILE A 154 11.80 11.41 -6.69
CA ILE A 154 10.36 11.69 -6.82
C ILE A 154 9.62 10.41 -6.46
N VAL A 155 8.99 10.41 -5.30
CA VAL A 155 8.17 9.29 -4.82
C VAL A 155 6.72 9.59 -5.13
N LEU A 156 6.09 8.71 -5.90
CA LEU A 156 4.67 8.73 -6.23
C LEU A 156 3.99 7.54 -5.55
N ASP A 157 3.33 7.79 -4.43
CA ASP A 157 2.66 6.76 -3.65
C ASP A 157 1.18 6.60 -4.06
N GLU A 158 0.61 5.44 -3.78
CA GLU A 158 -0.76 5.05 -4.18
C GLU A 158 -1.03 5.23 -5.69
N ALA A 159 0.00 5.01 -6.54
CA ALA A 159 -0.08 5.19 -7.99
C ALA A 159 -1.07 4.23 -8.67
N ASN A 160 -1.43 3.12 -8.01
CA ASN A 160 -2.54 2.25 -8.40
C ASN A 160 -3.89 3.01 -8.50
N VAL A 161 -4.06 4.12 -7.78
CA VAL A 161 -5.25 4.98 -7.90
C VAL A 161 -5.26 5.71 -9.24
N ALA A 162 -4.14 6.33 -9.62
CA ALA A 162 -4.00 6.99 -10.91
C ALA A 162 -3.98 6.00 -12.07
N SER A 163 -3.49 4.77 -11.87
CA SER A 163 -3.47 3.75 -12.93
C SER A 163 -4.86 3.19 -13.28
N ARG A 164 -5.90 3.53 -12.50
CA ARG A 164 -7.30 3.14 -12.74
C ARG A 164 -8.20 4.30 -13.13
N LYS A 165 -7.63 5.48 -13.40
CA LYS A 165 -8.38 6.69 -13.75
C LYS A 165 -8.12 7.10 -15.20
N HIS A 166 -9.20 7.52 -15.85
CA HIS A 166 -9.17 8.13 -17.18
C HIS A 166 -8.43 7.28 -18.23
N ASP A 167 -8.66 5.97 -18.23
CA ASP A 167 -8.08 5.01 -19.17
C ASP A 167 -8.47 5.31 -20.62
N GLU A 168 -9.68 5.81 -20.86
CA GLU A 168 -10.16 6.19 -22.19
C GLU A 168 -9.82 7.64 -22.61
N ALA A 169 -9.20 8.43 -21.73
CA ALA A 169 -8.88 9.84 -21.99
C ALA A 169 -7.55 10.03 -22.74
N PHE A 170 -6.74 8.97 -22.83
CA PHE A 170 -5.43 9.01 -23.48
C PHE A 170 -5.24 7.80 -24.38
N ALA A 171 -4.42 7.97 -25.41
CA ALA A 171 -4.02 6.89 -26.30
C ALA A 171 -2.65 7.14 -26.94
N ASP A 172 -1.96 6.06 -27.26
CA ASP A 172 -0.75 6.01 -28.08
C ASP A 172 -0.80 4.80 -29.02
N GLU A 173 0.33 4.42 -29.61
CA GLU A 173 0.41 3.31 -30.57
C GLU A 173 0.05 1.94 -29.97
N TYR A 174 0.03 1.81 -28.64
CA TYR A 174 -0.37 0.58 -27.92
C TYR A 174 -1.84 0.59 -27.48
N GLY A 175 -2.58 1.64 -27.82
CA GLY A 175 -3.98 1.82 -27.45
C GLY A 175 -4.16 2.79 -26.28
N HIS A 176 -5.26 2.59 -25.56
CA HIS A 176 -5.66 3.42 -24.43
C HIS A 176 -4.81 3.15 -23.18
N TYR A 177 -4.57 4.18 -22.36
CA TYR A 177 -3.78 4.05 -21.14
C TYR A 177 -4.23 5.06 -20.07
N PRO A 178 -3.98 4.76 -18.78
CA PRO A 178 -4.44 5.59 -17.67
C PRO A 178 -3.61 6.85 -17.49
N ILE A 179 -4.19 7.83 -16.79
CA ILE A 179 -3.58 9.14 -16.52
C ILE A 179 -2.17 9.04 -15.91
N LEU A 180 -1.88 8.00 -15.11
CA LEU A 180 -0.55 7.79 -14.50
C LEU A 180 0.60 7.90 -15.52
N LYS A 181 0.42 7.37 -16.74
CA LYS A 181 1.43 7.41 -17.80
C LYS A 181 1.71 8.84 -18.26
N GLU A 182 0.68 9.67 -18.45
CA GLU A 182 0.88 11.09 -18.80
C GLU A 182 1.47 11.93 -17.66
N ILE A 183 1.16 11.58 -16.40
CA ILE A 183 1.76 12.26 -15.24
C ILE A 183 3.26 12.01 -15.19
N LEU A 184 3.69 10.74 -15.36
CA LEU A 184 5.11 10.39 -15.43
C LEU A 184 5.83 11.09 -16.59
N ARG A 185 5.23 11.11 -17.79
CA ARG A 185 5.72 11.88 -18.94
C ARG A 185 5.86 13.37 -18.62
N SER A 186 4.90 13.94 -17.88
CA SER A 186 4.95 15.35 -17.49
C SER A 186 6.12 15.63 -16.55
N PHE A 187 6.33 14.81 -15.52
CA PHE A 187 7.51 14.93 -14.65
C PHE A 187 8.83 14.75 -15.41
N GLN A 188 8.92 13.75 -16.29
CA GLN A 188 10.12 13.51 -17.10
C GLN A 188 10.43 14.68 -18.04
N ARG A 189 9.42 15.27 -18.69
CA ARG A 189 9.62 16.48 -19.52
C ARG A 189 10.16 17.64 -18.69
N ARG A 190 9.68 17.81 -17.46
CA ARG A 190 10.07 18.91 -16.57
C ARG A 190 11.47 18.77 -16.00
N MET A 191 11.80 17.56 -15.57
CA MET A 191 12.96 17.35 -14.72
C MET A 191 13.93 16.31 -15.27
N GLY A 192 13.70 15.77 -16.47
CA GLY A 192 14.53 14.73 -17.08
C GLY A 192 15.95 15.19 -17.43
N HIS A 193 16.22 16.48 -17.42
CA HIS A 193 17.59 17.03 -17.55
C HIS A 193 18.38 16.96 -16.23
N LEU A 194 17.72 16.64 -15.11
CA LEU A 194 18.32 16.48 -13.80
C LEU A 194 18.57 15.00 -13.46
N PRO A 195 19.54 14.68 -12.59
CA PRO A 195 19.74 13.33 -12.11
C PRO A 195 18.59 12.95 -11.15
N ILE A 196 17.47 12.48 -11.69
CA ILE A 196 16.28 12.13 -10.92
C ILE A 196 16.03 10.63 -10.91
N LYS A 197 15.54 10.14 -9.77
CA LYS A 197 15.03 8.78 -9.63
C LYS A 197 13.56 8.81 -9.23
N PHE A 198 12.74 8.09 -10.00
CA PHE A 198 11.34 7.87 -9.67
C PHE A 198 11.21 6.63 -8.81
N VAL A 199 10.36 6.71 -7.78
CA VAL A 199 9.84 5.56 -7.06
C VAL A 199 8.33 5.62 -7.17
N VAL A 200 7.75 4.74 -7.97
CA VAL A 200 6.30 4.69 -8.22
C VAL A 200 5.75 3.50 -7.45
N ALA A 201 5.04 3.78 -6.35
CA ALA A 201 4.54 2.77 -5.43
C ALA A 201 3.02 2.61 -5.55
N GLY A 202 2.54 1.38 -5.41
CA GLY A 202 1.13 1.04 -5.43
C GLY A 202 0.93 -0.47 -5.51
N THR A 203 -0.18 -0.98 -4.98
CA THR A 203 -0.44 -2.43 -4.91
C THR A 203 -0.66 -3.10 -6.26
N MET A 204 -1.34 -2.43 -7.19
CA MET A 204 -1.68 -2.96 -8.51
C MET A 204 -1.57 -1.87 -9.58
N ILE A 205 -0.41 -1.81 -10.23
CA ILE A 205 -0.16 -0.95 -11.38
C ILE A 205 -0.01 -1.85 -12.61
N PRO A 206 -0.88 -1.74 -13.65
CA PRO A 206 -0.82 -2.62 -14.81
C PRO A 206 0.43 -2.37 -15.65
N GLN A 207 1.28 -3.39 -15.80
CA GLN A 207 2.57 -3.28 -16.50
C GLN A 207 2.39 -3.06 -18.00
N GLU A 208 1.29 -3.56 -18.57
CA GLU A 208 0.95 -3.49 -19.98
C GLU A 208 0.86 -2.06 -20.51
N HIS A 209 0.52 -1.09 -19.66
CA HIS A 209 0.47 0.33 -20.06
C HIS A 209 1.85 0.97 -20.21
N PHE A 210 2.89 0.36 -19.65
CA PHE A 210 4.27 0.86 -19.65
C PHE A 210 5.17 0.12 -20.64
N GLN A 211 4.57 -0.37 -21.73
CA GLN A 211 5.29 -0.89 -22.88
C GLN A 211 5.66 0.25 -23.84
N SER A 212 6.84 0.18 -24.47
CA SER A 212 7.26 1.12 -25.52
C SER A 212 8.28 0.50 -26.47
N ALA A 213 8.08 0.67 -27.78
CA ALA A 213 9.06 0.28 -28.81
C ALA A 213 10.29 1.18 -28.78
N ALA A 214 10.13 2.43 -28.34
CA ALA A 214 11.18 3.43 -28.25
C ALA A 214 11.99 3.37 -26.94
N GLY A 215 11.72 2.39 -26.07
CA GLY A 215 12.42 2.23 -24.79
C GLY A 215 12.18 3.35 -23.77
N GLU A 216 11.08 4.09 -23.88
CA GLU A 216 10.67 5.16 -22.95
C GLU A 216 10.67 4.69 -21.49
N TRP A 217 10.29 3.43 -21.27
CA TRP A 217 10.12 2.82 -19.94
C TRP A 217 11.23 1.85 -19.56
N ASP A 218 12.28 1.68 -20.37
CA ASP A 218 13.33 0.65 -20.17
C ASP A 218 14.13 0.86 -18.88
N ASN A 219 14.18 2.09 -18.39
CA ASN A 219 14.86 2.46 -17.15
C ASN A 219 13.99 2.24 -15.89
N PHE A 220 12.74 1.81 -16.04
CA PHE A 220 11.88 1.44 -14.92
C PHE A 220 12.02 -0.06 -14.63
N HIS A 221 12.12 -0.38 -13.34
CA HIS A 221 12.19 -1.75 -12.86
C HIS A 221 11.06 -2.01 -11.87
N TRP A 222 10.33 -3.08 -12.10
CA TRP A 222 9.27 -3.54 -11.22
C TRP A 222 9.88 -4.28 -10.03
N CYS A 223 9.48 -3.90 -8.82
CA CYS A 223 9.89 -4.62 -7.62
C CYS A 223 8.84 -4.56 -6.49
N SER A 224 8.85 -5.58 -5.63
CA SER A 224 8.02 -5.70 -4.43
C SER A 224 8.84 -5.81 -3.16
N ASP A 225 10.00 -5.13 -3.11
CA ASP A 225 10.92 -5.16 -1.96
C ASP A 225 10.40 -4.34 -0.77
N THR A 226 9.20 -4.68 -0.31
CA THR A 226 8.54 -4.06 0.85
C THR A 226 8.99 -4.73 2.16
N GLY A 227 9.61 -5.90 2.08
CA GLY A 227 10.06 -6.71 3.22
C GLY A 227 8.92 -7.30 4.06
N CYS A 228 9.28 -8.13 5.02
CA CYS A 228 8.39 -8.68 6.04
C CYS A 228 9.20 -9.21 7.24
N PHE A 229 8.56 -9.41 8.39
CA PHE A 229 9.10 -10.12 9.54
C PHE A 229 8.91 -11.63 9.34
N ASP A 230 9.86 -12.28 8.66
CA ASP A 230 9.97 -13.74 8.52
C ASP A 230 11.07 -14.36 9.38
N ASP A 231 11.90 -13.54 10.03
CA ASP A 231 12.85 -13.93 11.07
C ASP A 231 12.49 -13.36 12.46
N LEU A 232 12.55 -14.23 13.47
CA LEU A 232 12.23 -13.89 14.85
C LEU A 232 13.21 -12.87 15.45
N GLN A 233 14.50 -12.95 15.11
CA GLN A 233 15.52 -12.05 15.66
C GLN A 233 15.41 -10.67 15.04
N GLU A 234 15.12 -10.57 13.75
CA GLU A 234 14.86 -9.30 13.08
C GLU A 234 13.59 -8.64 13.61
N HIS A 235 12.51 -9.41 13.78
CA HIS A 235 11.26 -8.94 14.40
C HIS A 235 11.51 -8.40 15.81
N ARG A 236 12.22 -9.16 16.64
CA ARG A 236 12.59 -8.74 17.99
C ARG A 236 13.45 -7.49 17.97
N LYS A 237 14.48 -7.43 17.14
CA LYS A 237 15.38 -6.27 17.00
C LYS A 237 14.61 -5.00 16.60
N TYR A 238 13.58 -5.13 15.76
CA TYR A 238 12.70 -4.02 15.43
C TYR A 238 11.91 -3.55 16.66
N ILE A 239 11.24 -4.46 17.36
CA ILE A 239 10.43 -4.15 18.55
C ILE A 239 11.26 -3.54 19.68
N SER A 240 12.46 -4.07 19.95
CA SER A 240 13.34 -3.61 21.05
C SER A 240 13.77 -2.15 20.93
N GLN A 241 13.62 -1.51 19.77
CA GLN A 241 13.88 -0.07 19.61
C GLN A 241 12.84 0.80 20.33
N PHE A 242 11.66 0.25 20.61
CA PHE A 242 10.53 0.95 21.22
C PHE A 242 10.26 0.51 22.66
N LEU A 243 10.79 -0.64 23.09
CA LEU A 243 10.56 -1.16 24.43
C LEU A 243 11.53 -0.57 25.46
N PRO A 244 11.07 -0.19 26.66
CA PRO A 244 11.96 0.11 27.77
C PRO A 244 12.82 -1.12 28.12
N SER A 245 14.13 -0.95 28.29
CA SER A 245 15.06 -2.08 28.48
C SER A 245 14.77 -2.93 29.73
N HIS A 246 14.11 -2.37 30.75
CA HIS A 246 13.70 -3.11 31.94
C HIS A 246 12.46 -3.97 31.67
N PHE A 247 11.52 -3.45 30.88
CA PHE A 247 10.32 -4.17 30.46
C PHE A 247 10.70 -5.32 29.53
N GLU A 248 11.53 -5.04 28.52
CA GLU A 248 12.01 -6.05 27.57
C GLU A 248 12.63 -7.26 28.30
N LYS A 249 13.46 -7.03 29.32
CA LYS A 249 14.15 -8.10 30.06
C LYS A 249 13.28 -8.83 31.08
N SER A 250 12.08 -8.34 31.37
CA SER A 250 11.16 -8.98 32.31
C SER A 250 10.51 -10.22 31.69
N ASP A 251 10.02 -11.14 32.53
CA ASP A 251 9.30 -12.33 32.06
C ASP A 251 8.05 -11.96 31.24
N ILE A 252 7.32 -10.93 31.67
CA ILE A 252 6.15 -10.37 30.98
C ILE A 252 6.55 -9.83 29.60
N GLY A 253 7.63 -9.05 29.52
CA GLY A 253 8.12 -8.51 28.25
C GLY A 253 8.59 -9.60 27.28
N GLN A 254 9.27 -10.63 27.78
CA GLN A 254 9.66 -11.78 26.96
C GLN A 254 8.46 -12.58 26.45
N ALA A 255 7.46 -12.80 27.30
CA ALA A 255 6.21 -13.45 26.91
C ALA A 255 5.48 -12.62 25.83
N LEU A 256 5.44 -11.30 25.97
CA LEU A 256 4.81 -10.41 24.98
C LEU A 256 5.53 -10.51 23.62
N LEU A 257 6.86 -10.42 23.61
CA LEU A 257 7.65 -10.57 22.38
C LEU A 257 7.38 -11.89 21.68
N HIS A 258 7.26 -12.99 22.44
CA HIS A 258 6.92 -14.29 21.89
C HIS A 258 5.52 -14.29 21.25
N ARG A 259 4.51 -13.75 21.94
CA ARG A 259 3.14 -13.66 21.42
C ARG A 259 3.06 -12.74 20.20
N MET A 260 3.76 -11.60 20.22
CA MET A 260 3.84 -10.71 19.06
C MET A 260 4.39 -11.44 17.84
N TRP A 261 5.44 -12.25 17.99
CA TRP A 261 5.95 -13.06 16.88
C TRP A 261 4.92 -14.10 16.39
N GLN A 262 4.26 -14.80 17.31
CA GLN A 262 3.26 -15.81 16.97
C GLN A 262 2.08 -15.24 16.17
N TRP A 263 1.67 -14.00 16.44
CA TRP A 263 0.49 -13.39 15.82
C TRP A 263 0.80 -12.40 14.70
N LEU A 264 1.87 -11.61 14.84
CA LEU A 264 2.12 -10.40 14.05
C LEU A 264 3.31 -10.53 13.09
N ARG A 265 3.89 -11.74 12.95
CA ARG A 265 4.88 -12.03 11.89
C ARG A 265 4.27 -11.84 10.50
N GLY A 266 5.12 -11.57 9.51
CA GLY A 266 4.71 -11.18 8.16
C GLY A 266 4.84 -9.68 7.95
N ARG A 267 3.85 -9.04 7.35
CA ARG A 267 3.92 -7.62 6.97
C ARG A 267 4.21 -6.74 8.18
N TYR A 268 5.15 -5.81 8.00
CA TYR A 268 5.60 -4.90 9.05
C TYR A 268 4.45 -4.10 9.70
N ARG A 269 3.39 -3.82 8.92
CA ARG A 269 2.21 -3.06 9.35
C ARG A 269 1.60 -3.62 10.63
N TYR A 270 1.43 -4.94 10.78
CA TYR A 270 0.78 -5.50 11.98
C TYR A 270 1.56 -5.22 13.26
N THR A 271 2.87 -5.40 13.20
CA THR A 271 3.75 -5.13 14.35
C THR A 271 3.86 -3.64 14.63
N ALA A 272 4.06 -2.81 13.60
CA ALA A 272 4.15 -1.36 13.75
C ALA A 272 2.86 -0.76 14.34
N SER A 273 1.70 -1.21 13.85
CA SER A 273 0.39 -0.80 14.35
C SER A 273 0.18 -1.19 15.81
N PHE A 274 0.57 -2.41 16.20
CA PHE A 274 0.46 -2.81 17.61
C PHE A 274 1.44 -2.04 18.52
N LEU A 275 2.63 -1.70 18.02
CA LEU A 275 3.56 -0.84 18.78
C LEU A 275 2.97 0.54 19.05
N THR A 276 2.23 1.13 18.12
CA THR A 276 1.48 2.37 18.37
C THR A 276 0.50 2.20 19.52
N VAL A 277 -0.28 1.10 19.53
CA VAL A 277 -1.22 0.79 20.62
C VAL A 277 -0.50 0.68 21.97
N LEU A 278 0.66 0.00 22.01
CA LEU A 278 1.45 -0.13 23.23
C LEU A 278 1.97 1.23 23.73
N LEU A 279 2.50 2.05 22.82
CA LEU A 279 3.06 3.36 23.14
C LEU A 279 1.98 4.31 23.65
N ASP A 280 0.82 4.36 23.00
CA ASP A 280 -0.30 5.22 23.40
C ASP A 280 -0.88 4.83 24.77
N ASN A 281 -0.75 3.57 25.16
CA ASN A 281 -1.19 3.06 26.46
C ASN A 281 -0.07 2.97 27.48
N ASN A 282 1.11 3.56 27.21
CA ASN A 282 2.28 3.53 28.11
C ASN A 282 2.65 2.12 28.61
N PHE A 283 2.45 1.10 27.78
CA PHE A 283 2.67 -0.31 28.13
C PHE A 283 1.79 -0.83 29.29
N GLU A 284 0.66 -0.19 29.59
CA GLU A 284 -0.34 -0.74 30.50
C GLU A 284 -1.09 -1.91 29.85
N SER A 285 -1.18 -3.05 30.55
CA SER A 285 -1.90 -4.26 30.08
C SER A 285 -1.50 -4.77 28.68
N PRO A 286 -0.20 -4.99 28.41
CA PRO A 286 0.29 -5.28 27.06
C PRO A 286 -0.29 -6.56 26.45
N HIS A 287 -0.59 -7.58 27.25
CA HIS A 287 -1.13 -8.85 26.74
C HIS A 287 -2.61 -8.76 26.37
N THR A 288 -3.38 -8.01 27.15
CA THR A 288 -4.78 -7.66 26.91
C THR A 288 -4.90 -6.78 25.68
N LEU A 289 -4.02 -5.77 25.53
CA LEU A 289 -3.95 -4.92 24.34
C LEU A 289 -3.64 -5.74 23.08
N LEU A 290 -2.72 -6.71 23.16
CA LEU A 290 -2.43 -7.60 22.05
C LEU A 290 -3.65 -8.48 21.71
N GLY A 291 -4.32 -9.02 22.73
CA GLY A 291 -5.54 -9.82 22.57
C GLY A 291 -6.65 -9.04 21.86
N GLY A 292 -6.94 -7.83 22.34
CA GLY A 292 -7.92 -6.92 21.72
C GLY A 292 -7.50 -6.46 20.32
N TYR A 293 -6.22 -6.23 20.07
CA TYR A 293 -5.73 -5.90 18.72
C TYR A 293 -5.96 -7.05 17.72
N ILE A 294 -5.66 -8.28 18.13
CA ILE A 294 -5.90 -9.49 17.31
C ILE A 294 -7.40 -9.69 17.10
N GLU A 295 -8.22 -9.50 18.14
CA GLU A 295 -9.67 -9.61 18.03
C GLU A 295 -10.22 -8.58 17.04
N SER A 296 -9.81 -7.32 17.14
CA SER A 296 -10.24 -6.27 16.22
C SER A 296 -9.89 -6.59 14.76
N LEU A 297 -8.71 -7.16 14.49
CA LEU A 297 -8.28 -7.52 13.13
C LEU A 297 -8.94 -8.80 12.59
N SER A 298 -9.05 -9.84 13.43
CA SER A 298 -9.39 -11.21 13.02
C SER A 298 -10.79 -11.66 13.40
N GLU A 299 -11.50 -10.84 14.18
CA GLU A 299 -12.79 -11.15 14.78
C GLU A 299 -12.76 -12.42 15.66
N TYR A 300 -11.58 -12.77 16.16
CA TYR A 300 -11.32 -13.92 17.03
C TYR A 300 -10.57 -13.47 18.27
N MET A 301 -11.10 -13.82 19.44
CA MET A 301 -10.43 -13.61 20.72
C MET A 301 -9.37 -14.70 20.94
N PRO A 302 -8.07 -14.39 20.96
CA PRO A 302 -7.04 -15.39 21.22
C PRO A 302 -7.13 -15.89 22.67
N HIS A 303 -6.83 -17.17 22.92
CA HIS A 303 -6.89 -17.77 24.27
C HIS A 303 -5.53 -18.06 24.88
N ASP A 304 -4.46 -17.65 24.19
CA ASP A 304 -3.06 -17.82 24.58
C ASP A 304 -2.61 -16.85 25.69
N HIS A 305 -3.54 -16.07 26.26
CA HIS A 305 -3.25 -15.03 27.25
C HIS A 305 -4.02 -15.14 28.56
N SER A 306 -4.76 -16.24 28.74
CA SER A 306 -5.57 -16.50 29.93
C SER A 306 -4.80 -16.43 31.26
N GLU A 307 -3.49 -16.68 31.23
CA GLU A 307 -2.60 -16.55 32.40
C GLU A 307 -2.30 -15.08 32.80
N TYR A 308 -2.41 -14.14 31.87
CA TYR A 308 -2.15 -12.71 32.09
C TYR A 308 -3.43 -11.90 32.36
N ASP A 309 -4.57 -12.34 31.83
CA ASP A 309 -5.87 -11.65 31.93
C ASP A 309 -6.32 -11.36 33.34
N SER A 310 -5.99 -12.26 34.29
CA SER A 310 -6.40 -12.10 35.69
C SER A 310 -5.69 -10.96 36.42
N HIS A 311 -4.60 -10.43 35.86
CA HIS A 311 -3.72 -9.43 36.47
C HIS A 311 -3.67 -8.11 35.70
N GLU A 312 -4.13 -8.09 34.46
CA GLU A 312 -4.17 -6.90 33.62
C GLU A 312 -5.53 -6.20 33.68
N LYS A 313 -5.52 -4.87 33.52
CA LYS A 313 -6.76 -4.09 33.40
C LYS A 313 -7.32 -4.24 32.00
N TYR A 314 -8.64 -4.30 31.88
CA TYR A 314 -9.31 -4.18 30.58
C TYR A 314 -8.95 -2.85 29.92
N CYS A 315 -8.49 -2.92 28.67
CA CYS A 315 -8.18 -1.79 27.81
C CYS A 315 -8.89 -1.98 26.48
N GLU A 316 -9.68 -1.00 26.05
CA GLU A 316 -10.36 -1.05 24.76
C GLU A 316 -9.42 -0.54 23.66
N ASN A 317 -9.34 -1.27 22.54
CA ASN A 317 -8.58 -0.86 21.37
C ASN A 317 -9.52 -0.55 20.20
N SER A 318 -9.74 0.73 19.94
CA SER A 318 -10.57 1.22 18.82
C SER A 318 -9.76 1.73 17.63
N TRP A 319 -8.43 1.57 17.64
CA TRP A 319 -7.55 2.16 16.63
C TRP A 319 -7.66 1.48 15.26
N TYR A 320 -8.08 0.21 15.23
CA TYR A 320 -8.02 -0.61 14.02
C TYR A 320 -9.32 -1.30 13.70
N THR A 321 -9.63 -1.33 12.42
CA THR A 321 -10.77 -2.05 11.86
C THR A 321 -10.38 -3.47 11.47
N SER A 322 -11.37 -4.36 11.48
CA SER A 322 -11.25 -5.72 10.97
C SER A 322 -10.71 -5.76 9.56
N LEU A 323 -9.96 -6.82 9.24
CA LEU A 323 -9.56 -7.11 7.87
C LEU A 323 -10.83 -7.09 6.99
N GLY A 324 -10.80 -6.32 5.91
CA GLY A 324 -12.01 -6.08 5.13
C GLY A 324 -12.56 -7.39 4.55
N SER A 325 -13.84 -7.71 4.76
CA SER A 325 -14.48 -8.94 4.23
C SER A 325 -14.94 -8.84 2.77
N LYS A 326 -14.73 -7.67 2.14
CA LYS A 326 -15.15 -7.39 0.75
C LYS A 326 -14.50 -8.36 -0.25
N GLY A 327 -13.24 -8.72 -0.03
CA GLY A 327 -12.52 -9.65 -0.89
C GLY A 327 -13.08 -11.06 -0.84
N LEU A 328 -13.22 -11.61 0.36
CA LEU A 328 -13.81 -12.94 0.58
C LEU A 328 -15.27 -13.04 0.11
N SER A 329 -16.05 -11.97 0.22
CA SER A 329 -17.45 -11.97 -0.23
C SER A 329 -17.57 -11.87 -1.76
N ARG A 330 -16.82 -10.96 -2.40
CA ARG A 330 -16.99 -10.65 -3.84
C ARG A 330 -16.16 -11.53 -4.76
N GLN A 331 -14.93 -11.87 -4.40
CA GLN A 331 -13.98 -12.50 -5.32
C GLN A 331 -13.89 -14.01 -5.13
N SER A 332 -13.91 -14.79 -6.21
CA SER A 332 -13.76 -16.24 -6.16
C SER A 332 -12.35 -16.66 -5.76
N ILE A 333 -11.34 -15.99 -6.32
CA ILE A 333 -9.91 -16.29 -6.12
C ILE A 333 -9.53 -16.16 -4.64
N SER A 334 -9.89 -15.04 -4.00
CA SER A 334 -9.57 -14.79 -2.59
C SER A 334 -10.22 -15.81 -1.65
N THR A 335 -11.49 -16.18 -1.90
CA THR A 335 -12.17 -17.23 -1.14
C THR A 335 -11.43 -18.57 -1.28
N VAL A 336 -11.07 -18.99 -2.49
CA VAL A 336 -10.37 -20.25 -2.72
C VAL A 336 -8.99 -20.22 -2.08
N ALA A 337 -8.20 -19.16 -2.28
CA ALA A 337 -6.87 -19.01 -1.72
C ALA A 337 -6.87 -19.04 -0.19
N MET A 338 -7.80 -18.31 0.43
CA MET A 338 -7.97 -18.29 1.88
C MET A 338 -8.35 -19.68 2.40
N HIS A 339 -9.31 -20.36 1.75
CA HIS A 339 -9.69 -21.73 2.12
C HIS A 339 -8.51 -22.70 2.07
N ARG A 340 -7.72 -22.67 0.98
CA ARG A 340 -6.51 -23.50 0.85
C ARG A 340 -5.52 -23.23 1.98
N SER A 341 -5.30 -21.95 2.28
CA SER A 341 -4.33 -21.53 3.29
C SER A 341 -4.76 -21.93 4.69
N ILE A 342 -6.05 -21.84 5.02
CA ILE A 342 -6.61 -22.32 6.30
C ILE A 342 -6.34 -23.81 6.49
N ILE A 343 -6.70 -24.65 5.52
CA ILE A 343 -6.50 -26.10 5.68
C ILE A 343 -5.01 -26.44 5.67
N SER A 344 -4.19 -25.77 4.86
CA SER A 344 -2.73 -25.91 4.92
C SER A 344 -2.24 -25.60 6.34
N TYR A 345 -2.72 -24.52 6.94
CA TYR A 345 -2.36 -24.13 8.30
C TYR A 345 -2.83 -25.17 9.33
N LEU A 346 -4.03 -25.72 9.20
CA LEU A 346 -4.54 -26.77 10.09
C LEU A 346 -3.77 -28.09 9.96
N THR A 347 -3.21 -28.38 8.79
CA THR A 347 -2.54 -29.67 8.51
C THR A 347 -1.04 -29.64 8.78
N VAL A 348 -0.37 -28.52 8.47
CA VAL A 348 1.09 -28.40 8.56
C VAL A 348 1.57 -27.14 9.30
N SER A 349 0.66 -26.40 9.94
CA SER A 349 0.96 -25.15 10.67
C SER A 349 1.64 -24.08 9.81
N LYS A 350 1.36 -24.11 8.50
CA LYS A 350 1.84 -23.14 7.50
C LYS A 350 0.77 -22.90 6.45
N GLY A 351 0.57 -21.65 6.07
CA GLY A 351 -0.25 -21.22 4.95
C GLY A 351 0.39 -21.52 3.59
N CYS A 352 -0.20 -20.97 2.53
CA CYS A 352 0.22 -21.27 1.17
C CYS A 352 1.21 -20.21 0.64
N HIS A 353 2.29 -20.66 -0.02
CA HIS A 353 3.36 -19.81 -0.61
C HIS A 353 3.50 -20.01 -2.13
N ASP A 354 2.50 -20.63 -2.74
CA ASP A 354 2.49 -21.09 -4.13
C ASP A 354 1.51 -20.30 -5.02
N PHE A 355 1.04 -19.13 -4.55
CA PHE A 355 0.26 -18.21 -5.37
C PHE A 355 1.19 -17.41 -6.29
N MET A 356 0.73 -17.13 -7.52
CA MET A 356 1.50 -16.46 -8.56
C MET A 356 1.05 -15.01 -8.72
N ALA A 357 1.77 -14.23 -9.52
CA ALA A 357 1.44 -12.83 -9.83
C ALA A 357 -0.02 -12.59 -10.30
N LYS A 358 -0.65 -13.58 -10.96
CA LYS A 358 -2.07 -13.49 -11.37
C LYS A 358 -3.05 -13.39 -10.18
N GLU A 359 -2.61 -13.79 -8.99
CA GLU A 359 -3.37 -13.71 -7.74
C GLU A 359 -3.03 -12.44 -6.92
N ILE A 360 -2.49 -11.38 -7.56
CA ILE A 360 -2.15 -10.08 -6.94
C ILE A 360 -3.29 -9.45 -6.13
N THR A 361 -4.53 -9.78 -6.45
CA THR A 361 -5.70 -9.34 -5.68
C THR A 361 -5.60 -9.73 -4.20
N LEU A 362 -4.93 -10.84 -3.86
CA LEU A 362 -4.70 -11.22 -2.46
C LEU A 362 -3.90 -10.15 -1.71
N VAL A 363 -2.89 -9.57 -2.35
CA VAL A 363 -2.08 -8.48 -1.77
C VAL A 363 -2.91 -7.21 -1.68
N ASN A 364 -3.66 -6.88 -2.74
CA ASN A 364 -4.50 -5.68 -2.77
C ASN A 364 -5.67 -5.71 -1.76
N GLU A 365 -6.13 -6.89 -1.37
CA GLU A 365 -7.18 -7.08 -0.37
C GLU A 365 -6.63 -7.29 1.05
N ASP A 366 -5.34 -7.00 1.25
CA ASP A 366 -4.63 -7.16 2.52
C ASP A 366 -4.63 -8.60 3.08
N TYR A 367 -4.75 -9.62 2.24
CA TYR A 367 -4.64 -11.02 2.67
C TYR A 367 -3.26 -11.63 2.42
N GLY A 368 -2.60 -11.22 1.33
CA GLY A 368 -1.33 -11.79 0.91
C GLY A 368 -0.17 -10.80 0.99
N LEU A 369 1.05 -11.33 0.85
CA LEU A 369 2.28 -10.57 0.72
C LEU A 369 3.17 -11.16 -0.38
N PHE A 370 3.99 -10.33 -1.02
CA PHE A 370 4.97 -10.82 -2.01
C PHE A 370 6.15 -11.48 -1.32
N LEU A 371 6.55 -12.66 -1.80
CA LEU A 371 7.63 -13.47 -1.22
C LEU A 371 8.98 -13.29 -1.94
N ASP A 372 9.00 -12.55 -3.04
CA ASP A 372 10.18 -12.27 -3.84
C ASP A 372 10.14 -10.83 -4.33
N THR A 373 11.29 -10.32 -4.77
CA THR A 373 11.42 -8.95 -5.26
C THR A 373 10.82 -8.76 -6.66
N ALA A 374 10.55 -9.82 -7.42
CA ALA A 374 10.02 -9.73 -8.78
C ALA A 374 8.48 -9.78 -8.83
N CYS A 375 7.80 -9.65 -7.69
CA CYS A 375 6.34 -9.73 -7.55
C CYS A 375 5.75 -11.05 -8.09
N SER A 376 6.55 -12.12 -8.19
CA SER A 376 6.16 -13.33 -8.94
C SER A 376 5.41 -14.34 -8.09
N ARG A 377 5.64 -14.34 -6.78
CA ARG A 377 5.08 -15.25 -5.79
C ARG A 377 4.41 -14.48 -4.66
N ILE A 378 3.26 -15.00 -4.24
CA ILE A 378 2.46 -14.45 -3.15
C ILE A 378 2.31 -15.52 -2.06
N GLY A 379 2.46 -15.09 -0.82
CA GLY A 379 2.22 -15.89 0.37
C GLY A 379 0.96 -15.44 1.11
N LEU A 380 0.23 -16.40 1.65
CA LEU A 380 -0.88 -16.19 2.59
C LEU A 380 -0.62 -17.12 3.79
N ASP A 381 0.20 -16.64 4.72
CA ASP A 381 0.72 -17.41 5.88
C ASP A 381 0.75 -16.59 7.18
N GLU A 382 0.15 -15.40 7.16
CA GLU A 382 0.09 -14.54 8.33
C GLU A 382 -0.97 -15.06 9.31
N PRO A 383 -0.61 -15.36 10.57
CA PRO A 383 -1.51 -16.02 11.51
C PRO A 383 -2.81 -15.25 11.75
N VAL A 384 -2.71 -13.92 11.92
CA VAL A 384 -3.88 -13.04 12.09
C VAL A 384 -4.82 -13.09 10.87
N THR A 385 -4.24 -13.13 9.67
CA THR A 385 -4.99 -13.15 8.40
C THR A 385 -5.66 -14.49 8.14
N ILE A 386 -4.98 -15.59 8.43
CA ILE A 386 -5.57 -16.94 8.33
C ILE A 386 -6.70 -17.10 9.35
N THR A 387 -6.49 -16.61 10.58
CA THR A 387 -7.50 -16.64 11.64
C THR A 387 -8.73 -15.83 11.25
N PHE A 388 -8.55 -14.64 10.69
CA PHE A 388 -9.63 -13.85 10.10
C PHE A 388 -10.43 -14.65 9.07
N GLY A 389 -9.72 -15.28 8.11
CA GLY A 389 -10.34 -16.12 7.11
C GLY A 389 -11.16 -17.25 7.73
N ALA A 390 -10.60 -17.98 8.70
CA ALA A 390 -11.28 -19.07 9.39
C ALA A 390 -12.56 -18.59 10.10
N THR A 391 -12.49 -17.46 10.79
CA THR A 391 -13.66 -16.82 11.43
C THR A 391 -14.71 -16.45 10.40
N TRP A 392 -14.31 -15.87 9.27
CA TRP A 392 -15.22 -15.53 8.18
C TRP A 392 -15.92 -16.77 7.59
N PHE A 393 -15.17 -17.84 7.32
CA PHE A 393 -15.73 -19.11 6.82
C PHE A 393 -16.69 -19.74 7.82
N LYS A 394 -16.38 -19.69 9.12
CA LYS A 394 -17.28 -20.19 10.17
C LYS A 394 -18.60 -19.41 10.20
N LYS A 395 -18.55 -18.08 10.11
CA LYS A 395 -19.74 -17.21 10.08
C LYS A 395 -20.56 -17.35 8.79
N ASN A 396 -19.92 -17.69 7.67
CA ASN A 396 -20.53 -17.73 6.33
C ASN A 396 -20.57 -19.14 5.71
N SER A 397 -20.56 -20.19 6.52
CA SER A 397 -20.30 -21.58 6.08
C SER A 397 -21.14 -22.03 4.88
N ALA A 398 -22.46 -21.83 4.93
CA ALA A 398 -23.36 -22.21 3.83
C ALA A 398 -23.06 -21.45 2.53
N SER A 399 -22.88 -20.14 2.60
CA SER A 399 -22.58 -19.30 1.42
C SER A 399 -21.19 -19.62 0.85
N ALA A 400 -20.20 -19.78 1.73
CA ALA A 400 -18.84 -20.10 1.36
C ALA A 400 -18.74 -21.48 0.67
N LEU A 401 -19.47 -22.48 1.16
CA LEU A 401 -19.58 -23.80 0.54
C LEU A 401 -20.21 -23.74 -0.85
N VAL A 402 -21.35 -23.07 -0.98
CA VAL A 402 -22.03 -22.93 -2.29
C VAL A 402 -21.10 -22.22 -3.27
N LYS A 403 -20.39 -21.18 -2.81
CA LYS A 403 -19.42 -20.45 -3.62
C LYS A 403 -18.25 -21.35 -4.06
N LEU A 404 -17.63 -22.07 -3.13
CA LEU A 404 -16.54 -23.02 -3.44
C LEU A 404 -16.99 -24.12 -4.39
N ALA A 405 -18.14 -24.76 -4.12
CA ALA A 405 -18.71 -25.78 -5.00
C ALA A 405 -19.01 -25.25 -6.40
N THR A 406 -19.54 -24.02 -6.49
CA THR A 406 -19.80 -23.36 -7.78
C THR A 406 -18.50 -23.09 -8.53
N ILE A 407 -17.47 -22.60 -7.85
CA ILE A 407 -16.15 -22.34 -8.45
C ILE A 407 -15.56 -23.65 -9.00
N PHE A 408 -15.51 -24.70 -8.17
CA PHE A 408 -14.97 -25.99 -8.59
C PHE A 408 -15.79 -26.68 -9.70
N ALA A 409 -17.11 -26.43 -9.76
CA ALA A 409 -17.98 -27.02 -10.77
C ALA A 409 -18.01 -26.24 -12.10
N ARG A 410 -17.79 -24.92 -12.09
CA ARG A 410 -18.03 -24.05 -13.26
C ARG A 410 -16.79 -23.34 -13.78
N ASP A 411 -15.79 -23.10 -12.94
CA ASP A 411 -14.71 -22.17 -13.27
C ASP A 411 -13.45 -22.92 -13.73
N TYR A 412 -13.45 -23.34 -15.00
CA TYR A 412 -12.30 -24.02 -15.62
C TYR A 412 -11.04 -23.14 -15.72
N HIS A 413 -11.14 -21.83 -15.43
CA HIS A 413 -10.01 -20.90 -15.46
C HIS A 413 -9.21 -20.88 -14.15
N THR A 414 -9.79 -21.35 -13.03
CA THR A 414 -8.97 -21.62 -11.84
C THR A 414 -8.25 -22.93 -12.07
N GLU A 415 -6.93 -22.87 -12.15
CA GLU A 415 -6.06 -24.03 -12.29
C GLU A 415 -6.32 -25.00 -11.13
N ILE A 416 -7.07 -26.08 -11.40
CA ILE A 416 -7.45 -27.06 -10.38
C ILE A 416 -6.19 -27.79 -9.95
N ARG A 417 -5.71 -27.47 -8.75
CA ARG A 417 -4.55 -28.14 -8.15
C ARG A 417 -5.03 -29.41 -7.45
N PRO A 418 -4.22 -30.49 -7.42
CA PRO A 418 -4.56 -31.72 -6.69
C PRO A 418 -4.98 -31.48 -5.23
N SER A 419 -4.42 -30.45 -4.59
CA SER A 419 -4.83 -30.02 -3.26
C SER A 419 -6.31 -29.63 -3.17
N HIS A 420 -6.90 -29.01 -4.19
CA HIS A 420 -8.28 -28.52 -4.13
C HIS A 420 -9.30 -29.61 -3.81
N PHE A 421 -9.13 -30.82 -4.34
CA PHE A 421 -10.01 -31.95 -4.04
C PHE A 421 -9.87 -32.40 -2.57
N ALA A 422 -8.63 -32.58 -2.09
CA ALA A 422 -8.36 -32.95 -0.70
C ALA A 422 -8.90 -31.90 0.29
N LEU A 423 -8.77 -30.62 -0.08
CA LEU A 423 -9.25 -29.48 0.70
C LEU A 423 -10.78 -29.40 0.74
N SER A 424 -11.46 -29.61 -0.38
CA SER A 424 -12.93 -29.69 -0.44
C SER A 424 -13.44 -30.86 0.40
N LEU A 425 -12.77 -32.01 0.33
CA LEU A 425 -13.10 -33.16 1.17
C LEU A 425 -12.89 -32.86 2.66
N ALA A 426 -11.78 -32.22 3.02
CA ALA A 426 -11.49 -31.81 4.40
C ALA A 426 -12.55 -30.83 4.95
N LEU A 427 -12.98 -29.86 4.15
CA LEU A 427 -14.05 -28.92 4.52
C LEU A 427 -15.41 -29.63 4.68
N SER A 428 -15.77 -30.50 3.73
CA SER A 428 -17.00 -31.30 3.83
C SER A 428 -17.00 -32.15 5.10
N LEU A 429 -15.88 -32.80 5.42
CA LEU A 429 -15.74 -33.57 6.65
C LEU A 429 -15.82 -32.66 7.89
N ALA A 430 -15.08 -31.56 7.94
CA ALA A 430 -15.10 -30.63 9.06
C ALA A 430 -16.48 -30.02 9.35
N LEU A 431 -17.34 -29.88 8.33
CA LEU A 431 -18.70 -29.39 8.49
C LEU A 431 -19.71 -30.48 8.85
N CYS A 432 -19.44 -31.74 8.50
CA CYS A 432 -20.24 -32.87 8.95
C CYS A 432 -20.11 -33.12 10.45
N PHE A 433 -19.03 -32.66 11.08
CA PHE A 433 -18.76 -32.89 12.49
C PHE A 433 -18.78 -31.55 13.26
N SER A 434 -19.82 -31.34 14.07
CA SER A 434 -19.92 -30.17 14.95
C SER A 434 -19.02 -30.28 16.19
N GLU A 435 -18.45 -31.45 16.44
CA GLU A 435 -17.52 -31.75 17.54
C GLU A 435 -16.33 -32.57 17.02
N PRO A 436 -15.18 -32.59 17.73
CA PRO A 436 -14.05 -33.45 17.37
C PRO A 436 -14.48 -34.90 17.22
N PHE A 437 -14.27 -35.47 16.04
CA PHE A 437 -14.74 -36.81 15.69
C PHE A 437 -13.58 -37.63 15.11
N GLU A 438 -13.38 -38.85 15.62
CA GLU A 438 -12.41 -39.77 15.04
C GLU A 438 -12.85 -40.21 13.65
N ILE A 439 -12.01 -39.97 12.64
CA ILE A 439 -12.29 -40.28 11.24
C ILE A 439 -12.61 -41.78 11.03
N SER A 440 -12.02 -42.67 11.83
CA SER A 440 -12.32 -44.11 11.81
C SER A 440 -13.80 -44.42 12.01
N ASN A 441 -14.50 -43.62 12.83
CA ASN A 441 -15.90 -43.84 13.16
C ASN A 441 -16.87 -43.27 12.09
N ALA A 442 -16.35 -42.45 11.15
CA ALA A 442 -17.15 -41.85 10.09
C ALA A 442 -17.33 -42.78 8.88
N PHE A 443 -16.35 -43.66 8.66
CA PHE A 443 -16.30 -44.57 7.51
C PHE A 443 -16.66 -46.02 7.86
N THR A 444 -17.02 -46.29 9.12
CA THR A 444 -17.69 -47.55 9.48
C THR A 444 -19.12 -47.53 8.96
N VAL A 445 -19.32 -48.13 7.79
CA VAL A 445 -20.65 -48.48 7.29
C VAL A 445 -21.25 -49.51 8.26
N SER A 446 -22.37 -49.14 8.90
CA SER A 446 -23.21 -50.07 9.65
C SER A 446 -23.90 -51.06 8.73
#